data_AF-A0A844KA27-F1
#
_entry.id   AF-A0A844KA27-F1
#
_cell.length_a   1.000
_cell.length_b   1.000
_cell.length_c   1.000
_cell.angle_alpha   90.00
_cell.angle_beta   90.00
_cell.angle_gamma   90.00
#
_symmetry.space_group_name_H-M   'P 1'
#
loop_
_entity.id
_entity.type
_entity.pdbx_description
1 polymer ?
#
loop_
_entity_poly.entity_id
_entity_poly.type
_entity_poly.pdbx_seq_one_letter_code
_entity_poly.pdbx_strand_id
1 'polypeptide(L)'
;MKKVVTSEELSRTAKRVAQSKRFKSLQQRKDYVMNELPECPPLLCINELASKTRLPYQLLRRIIVEENKIPYVKISNKYYVNYNHVLRYMDELS
;
A
#
# COMPACT_ATOMS: atom_id res chain seq x y z
N MET A 1 32.86 4.41 28.84
CA MET A 1 32.96 2.96 28.54
C MET A 1 32.19 2.69 27.25
N LYS A 2 32.82 2.14 26.20
CA LYS A 2 32.11 1.77 24.96
C LYS A 2 31.36 0.47 25.22
N LYS A 3 30.03 0.48 25.08
CA LYS A 3 29.21 -0.73 25.21
C LYS A 3 29.55 -1.66 24.02
N VAL A 4 30.17 -2.79 24.29
CA VAL A 4 30.45 -3.81 23.28
C VAL A 4 29.14 -4.53 23.00
N VAL A 5 28.56 -4.28 21.83
CA VAL A 5 27.26 -4.82 21.42
C VAL A 5 27.51 -6.06 20.57
N THR A 6 26.84 -7.17 20.87
CA THR A 6 27.01 -8.41 20.11
C THR A 6 26.36 -8.28 18.72
N SER A 7 26.85 -9.06 17.74
CA SER A 7 26.35 -9.07 16.36
C SER A 7 24.84 -9.37 16.27
N GLU A 8 24.31 -10.18 17.20
CA GLU A 8 22.89 -10.50 17.29
C GLU A 8 22.03 -9.31 17.77
N GLU A 9 22.51 -8.55 18.74
CA GLU A 9 21.82 -7.34 19.23
C GLU A 9 21.77 -6.24 18.15
N LEU A 10 22.85 -6.10 17.39
CA LEU A 10 22.92 -5.23 16.20
C LEU A 10 21.89 -5.65 15.14
N SER A 11 21.81 -6.95 14.84
CA SER A 11 20.86 -7.50 13.85
C SER A 11 19.40 -7.33 14.27
N ARG A 12 19.06 -7.58 15.54
CA ARG A 12 17.70 -7.38 16.08
C ARG A 12 17.29 -5.91 16.02
N THR A 13 18.21 -5.00 16.35
CA THR A 13 17.97 -3.55 16.31
C THR A 13 17.77 -3.08 14.87
N ALA A 14 18.58 -3.55 13.92
CA ALA A 14 18.44 -3.24 12.50
C ALA A 14 17.09 -3.72 11.92
N LYS A 15 16.65 -4.95 12.26
CA LYS A 15 15.34 -5.48 11.85
C LYS A 15 14.18 -4.64 12.38
N ARG A 16 14.25 -4.23 13.65
CA ARG A 16 13.21 -3.40 14.29
C ARG A 16 13.13 -2.02 13.64
N VAL A 17 14.27 -1.39 13.37
CA VAL A 17 14.35 -0.10 12.65
C VAL A 17 13.80 -0.23 11.22
N ALA A 18 14.12 -1.29 10.49
CA ALA A 18 13.60 -1.54 9.15
C ALA A 18 12.06 -1.70 9.15
N GLN A 19 11.51 -2.44 10.11
CA GLN A 19 10.06 -2.59 10.28
C GLN A 19 9.40 -1.23 10.59
N SER A 20 9.92 -0.46 11.53
CA SER A 20 9.37 0.85 11.89
C SER A 20 9.40 1.83 10.71
N LYS A 21 10.47 1.84 9.90
CA LYS A 21 10.54 2.64 8.66
C LYS A 21 9.48 2.20 7.64
N ARG A 22 9.22 0.90 7.52
CA ARG A 22 8.20 0.36 6.63
C ARG A 22 6.80 0.78 7.07
N PHE A 23 6.47 0.68 8.36
CA PHE A 23 5.20 1.16 8.91
C PHE A 23 5.01 2.66 8.69
N LYS A 24 6.04 3.47 8.97
CA LYS A 24 5.98 4.92 8.74
C LYS A 24 5.77 5.28 7.28
N SER A 25 6.41 4.55 6.36
CA SER A 25 6.20 4.76 4.90
C SER A 25 4.80 4.37 4.46
N LEU A 26 4.22 3.30 5.01
CA LEU A 26 2.83 2.91 4.72
C LEU A 26 1.85 3.97 5.22
N GLN A 27 2.06 4.48 6.44
CA GLN A 27 1.22 5.54 7.01
C GLN A 27 1.24 6.79 6.14
N GLN A 28 2.42 7.27 5.74
CA GLN A 28 2.55 8.44 4.86
C GLN A 28 1.85 8.27 3.51
N ARG A 29 1.81 7.04 2.96
CA ARG A 29 1.09 6.77 1.71
C ARG A 29 -0.42 6.76 1.92
N LYS A 30 -0.89 6.23 3.05
CA LYS A 30 -2.31 6.30 3.44
C LYS A 30 -2.75 7.74 3.59
N ASP A 31 -1.98 8.55 4.31
CA ASP A 31 -2.32 9.95 4.57
C ASP A 31 -2.41 10.77 3.26
N TYR A 32 -1.51 10.51 2.30
CA TYR A 32 -1.56 11.11 0.96
C TYR A 32 -2.82 10.72 0.18
N VAL A 33 -3.18 9.43 0.20
CA VAL A 33 -4.35 8.88 -0.49
C VAL A 33 -5.66 9.46 0.06
N MET A 34 -5.74 9.61 1.38
CA MET A 34 -6.95 10.05 2.06
C MET A 34 -7.14 11.57 2.07
N ASN A 35 -6.06 12.34 2.18
CA ASN A 35 -6.16 13.78 2.46
C ASN A 35 -5.72 14.68 1.31
N GLU A 36 -4.79 14.23 0.45
CA GLU A 36 -4.16 15.08 -0.56
C GLU A 36 -4.63 14.79 -2.00
N LEU A 37 -5.29 13.65 -2.24
CA LEU A 37 -5.68 13.28 -3.59
C LEU A 37 -6.98 14.03 -4.00
N PRO A 38 -6.94 14.89 -5.02
CA PRO A 38 -8.14 15.57 -5.51
C PRO A 38 -9.14 14.55 -6.07
N GLU A 39 -10.40 14.99 -6.20
CA GLU A 39 -11.53 14.17 -6.66
C GLU A 39 -11.12 13.31 -7.87
N CYS A 40 -11.04 12.00 -7.61
CA CYS A 40 -10.37 11.05 -8.49
C CYS A 40 -11.40 10.47 -9.46
N PRO A 41 -11.08 10.28 -10.75
CA PRO A 41 -12.02 9.63 -11.66
C PRO A 41 -12.46 8.28 -11.08
N PRO A 42 -13.77 7.96 -11.16
CA PRO A 42 -14.34 6.88 -10.37
C PRO A 42 -13.72 5.53 -10.72
N LEU A 43 -13.32 5.31 -11.98
CA LEU A 43 -12.60 4.12 -12.41
C LEU A 43 -11.13 4.42 -12.67
N LEU A 44 -10.25 3.62 -12.06
CA LEU A 44 -8.82 3.62 -12.33
C LEU A 44 -8.36 2.23 -12.74
N CYS A 45 -7.46 2.13 -13.72
CA CYS A 45 -6.76 0.87 -13.93
C CYS A 45 -5.75 0.62 -12.81
N ILE A 46 -5.36 -0.63 -12.58
CA ILE A 46 -4.40 -0.98 -11.50
C ILE A 46 -3.07 -0.20 -11.64
N ASN A 47 -2.64 0.13 -12.86
CA ASN A 47 -1.44 0.95 -13.07
C ASN A 47 -1.62 2.39 -12.58
N GLU A 48 -2.74 3.03 -12.92
CA GLU A 48 -3.06 4.38 -12.45
C GLU A 48 -3.28 4.39 -10.94
N LEU A 49 -3.92 3.35 -10.40
CA LEU A 49 -4.10 3.17 -8.97
C LEU A 49 -2.75 3.04 -8.26
N ALA A 50 -1.81 2.25 -8.80
CA ALA A 50 -0.47 2.11 -8.24
C ALA A 50 0.28 3.45 -8.22
N SER A 51 0.18 4.24 -9.29
CA SER A 51 0.78 5.57 -9.38
C SER A 51 0.17 6.55 -8.37
N LYS A 52 -1.16 6.57 -8.25
CA LYS A 52 -1.89 7.49 -7.36
C LYS A 52 -1.72 7.12 -5.89
N THR A 53 -1.87 5.84 -5.54
CA THR A 53 -1.77 5.36 -4.16
C THR A 53 -0.34 5.13 -3.68
N ARG A 54 0.62 5.16 -4.59
CA ARG A 54 2.02 4.75 -4.35
C ARG A 54 2.14 3.33 -3.80
N LEU A 55 1.14 2.47 -4.03
CA LEU A 55 1.16 1.05 -3.69
C LEU A 55 1.77 0.24 -4.84
N PRO A 56 2.52 -0.84 -4.55
CA PRO A 56 3.08 -1.68 -5.61
C PRO A 56 2.00 -2.32 -6.47
N TYR A 57 2.18 -2.30 -7.79
CA TYR A 57 1.25 -2.92 -8.75
C TYR A 57 0.95 -4.39 -8.40
N GLN A 58 1.98 -5.17 -8.07
CA GLN A 58 1.81 -6.60 -7.75
C GLN A 58 0.96 -6.82 -6.50
N LEU A 59 1.09 -5.94 -5.51
CA LEU A 59 0.27 -5.99 -4.30
C LEU A 59 -1.20 -5.71 -4.63
N LEU A 60 -1.45 -4.64 -5.40
CA LEU A 60 -2.79 -4.28 -5.83
C LEU A 60 -3.42 -5.40 -6.69
N ARG A 61 -2.66 -5.96 -7.63
CA ARG A 61 -3.11 -7.09 -8.46
C ARG A 61 -3.51 -8.29 -7.61
N ARG A 62 -2.71 -8.64 -6.61
CA ARG A 62 -3.03 -9.74 -5.70
C ARG A 62 -4.32 -9.48 -4.92
N ILE A 63 -4.45 -8.32 -4.27
CA ILE A 63 -5.64 -7.98 -3.47
C ILE A 63 -6.92 -7.93 -4.33
N ILE A 64 -6.83 -7.30 -5.51
CA ILE A 64 -7.98 -7.04 -6.38
C ILE A 64 -8.36 -8.28 -7.19
N VAL A 65 -7.39 -8.95 -7.83
CA VAL A 65 -7.66 -10.00 -8.83
C VAL A 65 -7.54 -11.39 -8.23
N GLU A 66 -6.51 -11.65 -7.41
CA GLU A 66 -6.26 -13.00 -6.87
C GLU A 66 -7.13 -13.27 -5.64
N GLU A 67 -7.17 -12.30 -4.72
CA GLU A 67 -7.90 -12.40 -3.45
C GLU A 67 -9.34 -11.88 -3.54
N ASN A 68 -9.71 -11.25 -4.67
CA ASN A 68 -11.05 -10.71 -4.97
C ASN A 68 -11.63 -9.85 -3.84
N LYS A 69 -10.78 -9.09 -3.14
CA LYS A 69 -11.20 -8.25 -2.01
C LYS A 69 -11.88 -6.95 -2.44
N ILE A 70 -11.62 -6.51 -3.66
CA ILE A 70 -12.15 -5.26 -4.20
C ILE A 70 -12.79 -5.55 -5.56
N PRO A 71 -14.06 -5.16 -5.79
CA PRO A 71 -14.73 -5.35 -7.07
C PRO A 71 -13.97 -4.66 -8.21
N TYR A 72 -13.82 -5.36 -9.33
CA TYR A 72 -13.15 -4.86 -10.53
C TYR A 72 -13.93 -5.21 -11.81
N VAL A 73 -13.64 -4.46 -12.87
CA VAL A 73 -14.09 -4.73 -14.23
C VAL A 73 -12.86 -4.96 -15.11
N LYS A 74 -12.85 -6.06 -15.86
CA LYS A 74 -11.80 -6.31 -16.85
C LYS A 74 -12.25 -5.79 -18.21
N ILE A 75 -11.49 -4.84 -18.76
CA ILE A 75 -11.72 -4.30 -20.10
C ILE A 75 -10.46 -4.60 -20.92
N SER A 76 -10.60 -5.43 -21.96
CA SER A 76 -9.46 -5.97 -22.70
C SER A 76 -8.46 -6.67 -21.76
N ASN A 77 -7.20 -6.25 -21.74
CA ASN A 77 -6.13 -6.79 -20.90
C ASN A 77 -5.88 -5.97 -19.62
N LYS A 78 -6.74 -4.98 -19.31
CA LYS A 78 -6.59 -4.13 -18.13
C LYS A 78 -7.70 -4.39 -17.11
N TYR A 79 -7.34 -4.26 -15.84
CA TYR A 79 -8.25 -4.35 -14.70
C TYR A 79 -8.52 -2.95 -14.18
N TYR A 80 -9.80 -2.59 -14.11
CA TYR A 80 -10.29 -1.32 -13.63
C TYR A 80 -11.05 -1.50 -12.32
N VAL A 81 -10.83 -0.59 -11.39
CA VAL A 81 -11.48 -0.61 -10.08
C VAL A 81 -12.08 0.73 -9.75
N ASN A 82 -13.19 0.70 -9.02
CA ASN A 82 -13.75 1.93 -8.49
C ASN A 82 -12.89 2.41 -7.32
N TYR A 83 -12.38 3.63 -7.39
CA TYR A 83 -11.51 4.19 -6.35
C TYR A 83 -12.18 4.20 -4.97
N ASN A 84 -13.49 4.44 -4.89
CA ASN A 84 -14.23 4.46 -3.63
C ASN A 84 -14.25 3.08 -2.94
N HIS A 85 -14.28 1.98 -3.72
CA HIS A 85 -14.17 0.64 -3.13
C HIS A 85 -12.79 0.38 -2.56
N VAL A 86 -11.74 0.94 -3.18
CA VAL A 86 -10.38 0.87 -2.65
C VAL A 86 -10.28 1.65 -1.34
N LEU A 87 -10.82 2.87 -1.29
CA LEU A 87 -10.83 3.69 -0.07
C LEU A 87 -11.56 2.97 1.07
N ARG A 88 -12.75 2.42 0.81
CA ARG A 88 -13.53 1.67 1.80
C ARG A 88 -12.76 0.46 2.34
N TYR A 89 -12.15 -0.32 1.45
CA TYR A 89 -11.32 -1.46 1.86
C TYR A 89 -10.13 -1.04 2.73
N MET A 90 -9.50 0.10 2.42
CA MET A 90 -8.38 0.62 3.22
C MET A 90 -8.82 1.16 4.58
N ASP A 91 -10.06 1.64 4.69
CA ASP A 91 -10.64 2.10 5.97
C ASP A 91 -10.92 0.91 6.90
N GLU A 92 -11.51 -0.17 6.36
CA GLU A 92 -11.83 -1.43 7.06
C GLU A 92 -10.58 -2.19 7.58
N LEU A 93 -9.38 -1.84 7.10
CA LEU A 93 -8.10 -2.39 7.58
C LEU A 93 -7.54 -1.67 8.82
N SER A 94 -8.16 -0.57 9.26
CA SER A 94 -7.74 0.22 10.45
C SER A 94 -8.28 -0.38 11.74
#